data_AF-A0A224VK74-F1
#
_entry.id   AF-A0A224VK74-F1
#
_cell.length_a   1.000
_cell.length_b   1.000
_cell.length_c   1.000
_cell.angle_alpha   90.00
_cell.angle_beta   90.00
_cell.angle_gamma   90.00
#
_symmetry.space_group_name_H-M   'P 1'
#
loop_
_entity.id
_entity.type
_entity.pdbx_description
1 polymer ?
#
loop_
_entity_poly.entity_id
_entity_poly.type
_entity_poly.pdbx_seq_one_letter_code
_entity_poly.pdbx_strand_id
1 'polypeptide(L)'
;MIGVMSKMAEGYEYPLIDGLNVDEIIDVVNFFETIEQAYEETAGIKRADFIKTYRKFQEVVPAKMEQKQLETEFAHRSGYDSYEVIKLSKDEQLANLTVREA
;
A
#
# COMPACT_ATOMS: atom_id res chain seq x y z
N MET A 1 -1.95 33.10 37.80
CA MET A 1 -2.47 31.73 37.68
C MET A 1 -1.91 31.16 36.37
N ILE A 2 -0.74 30.51 36.43
CA ILE A 2 -0.11 29.90 35.26
C ILE A 2 -0.39 28.40 35.39
N GLY A 3 -1.46 27.94 34.75
CA GLY A 3 -1.84 26.54 34.71
C GLY A 3 -1.29 25.89 33.45
N VAL A 4 -0.02 25.47 33.49
CA VAL A 4 0.49 24.49 32.53
C VAL A 4 -0.01 23.13 33.00
N MET A 5 -1.20 22.73 32.59
CA MET A 5 -1.69 21.37 32.79
C MET A 5 -1.62 20.65 31.45
N SER A 6 -0.49 19.95 31.29
CA SER A 6 -0.27 18.91 30.30
C SER A 6 -1.50 18.00 30.26
N LYS A 7 -2.26 18.06 29.17
CA LYS A 7 -3.27 17.05 28.87
C LYS A 7 -2.52 15.88 28.27
N MET A 8 -2.29 14.87 29.10
CA MET A 8 -1.83 13.56 28.65
C MET A 8 -2.78 13.08 27.56
N ALA A 9 -2.25 12.91 26.34
CA ALA A 9 -2.95 12.26 25.26
C ALA A 9 -3.02 10.76 25.60
N GLU A 10 -4.12 10.36 26.22
CA GLU A 10 -4.52 8.96 26.27
C GLU A 10 -4.85 8.53 24.83
N GLY A 11 -3.98 7.72 24.23
CA GLY A 11 -4.14 7.20 22.87
C GLY A 11 -3.32 7.96 21.83
N TYR A 12 -1.99 7.79 21.84
CA TYR A 12 -1.23 8.03 20.62
C TYR A 12 -1.49 6.86 19.67
N GLU A 13 -2.58 6.94 18.91
CA GLU A 13 -2.77 6.12 17.71
C GLU A 13 -1.83 6.67 16.63
N TYR A 14 -0.98 5.79 16.11
CA TYR A 14 -0.13 6.15 14.98
C TYR A 14 -1.06 6.35 13.77
N PRO A 15 -0.94 7.46 13.02
CA PRO A 15 -1.85 7.81 11.91
C PRO A 15 -1.80 6.87 10.72
N LEU A 16 -1.20 5.68 10.86
CA LEU A 16 -0.98 4.79 9.74
C LEU A 16 -2.27 4.12 9.28
N ILE A 17 -3.18 3.67 10.15
CA ILE A 17 -4.60 3.51 9.79
C ILE A 17 -5.45 3.38 11.09
N ASP A 18 -6.25 4.38 11.45
CA ASP A 18 -7.24 4.23 12.52
C ASP A 18 -8.30 3.18 12.11
N GLY A 19 -8.57 2.21 12.98
CA GLY A 19 -9.70 1.29 12.81
C GLY A 19 -9.42 -0.03 12.07
N LEU A 20 -8.20 -0.28 11.58
CA LEU A 20 -7.83 -1.60 11.04
C LEU A 20 -7.38 -2.57 12.13
N ASN A 21 -7.77 -3.83 11.98
CA ASN A 21 -7.23 -4.92 12.76
C ASN A 21 -5.92 -5.46 12.16
N VAL A 22 -5.26 -6.38 12.87
CA VAL A 22 -3.95 -6.92 12.48
C VAL A 22 -3.97 -7.59 11.10
N ASP A 23 -5.02 -8.35 10.78
CA ASP A 23 -5.13 -9.05 9.49
C ASP A 23 -5.29 -8.06 8.33
N GLU A 24 -6.04 -6.98 8.57
CA GLU A 24 -6.23 -5.90 7.60
C GLU A 24 -4.94 -5.12 7.35
N ILE A 25 -4.14 -4.87 8.39
CA ILE A 25 -2.80 -4.28 8.24
C ILE A 25 -1.90 -5.20 7.40
N ILE A 26 -1.94 -6.51 7.65
CA ILE A 26 -1.18 -7.50 6.85
C ILE A 26 -1.62 -7.44 5.38
N ASP A 27 -2.92 -7.33 5.10
CA ASP A 27 -3.43 -7.22 3.73
C ASP A 27 -2.93 -5.95 3.01
N VAL A 28 -2.85 -4.82 3.71
CA VAL A 28 -2.26 -3.57 3.17
C VAL A 28 -0.76 -3.73 2.90
N VAL A 29 -0.01 -4.31 3.83
CA VAL A 29 1.43 -4.56 3.68
C VAL A 29 1.70 -5.49 2.49
N ASN A 30 0.96 -6.61 2.39
CA ASN A 30 1.09 -7.57 1.29
C ASN A 30 0.89 -6.92 -0.09
N PHE A 31 -0.01 -5.94 -0.20
CA PHE A 31 -0.18 -5.19 -1.45
C PHE A 31 1.07 -4.40 -1.81
N PHE A 32 1.66 -3.65 -0.87
CA PHE A 32 2.87 -2.88 -1.12
C PHE A 32 4.11 -3.76 -1.35
N GLU A 33 4.25 -4.90 -0.66
CA GLU A 33 5.30 -5.88 -0.95
C GLU A 33 5.21 -6.40 -2.40
N THR A 34 4.00 -6.63 -2.93
CA THR A 34 3.86 -7.05 -4.34
C THR A 34 4.23 -5.94 -5.33
N ILE A 35 4.18 -4.68 -4.92
CA ILE A 35 4.68 -3.56 -5.73
C ILE A 35 6.21 -3.57 -5.73
N GLU A 36 6.84 -3.71 -4.57
CA GLU A 36 8.31 -3.83 -4.44
C GLU A 36 8.83 -4.99 -5.30
N GLN A 37 8.19 -6.17 -5.22
CA GLN A 37 8.55 -7.32 -6.05
C GLN A 37 8.44 -7.03 -7.56
N ALA A 38 7.50 -6.19 -8.00
CA ALA A 38 7.40 -5.82 -9.41
C ALA A 38 8.58 -4.95 -9.88
N TYR A 39 9.22 -4.20 -8.98
CA TYR A 39 10.39 -3.36 -9.27
C TYR A 39 11.72 -4.08 -9.02
N GLU A 40 11.84 -4.86 -7.95
CA GLU A 40 13.10 -5.41 -7.47
C GLU A 40 13.40 -6.81 -7.99
N GLU A 41 12.39 -7.66 -8.15
CA GLU A 41 12.60 -9.05 -8.52
C GLU A 41 12.86 -9.20 -10.01
N THR A 42 13.91 -9.94 -10.36
CA THR A 42 14.27 -10.17 -11.77
C THR A 42 13.15 -10.86 -12.56
N ALA A 43 12.36 -11.71 -11.89
CA ALA A 43 11.20 -12.38 -12.48
C ALA A 43 9.89 -11.56 -12.35
N GLY A 44 9.90 -10.46 -11.60
CA GLY A 44 8.72 -9.72 -11.18
C GLY A 44 7.76 -10.53 -10.32
N ILE A 45 6.50 -10.09 -10.27
CA ILE A 45 5.41 -10.76 -9.55
C ILE A 45 4.42 -11.36 -10.53
N LYS A 46 3.86 -12.55 -10.24
CA LYS A 46 2.75 -13.10 -11.03
C LYS A 46 1.57 -12.14 -11.00
N ARG A 47 1.02 -11.83 -12.18
CA ARG A 47 -0.14 -10.94 -12.31
C ARG A 47 -1.32 -11.37 -11.44
N ALA A 48 -1.55 -12.69 -11.37
CA ALA A 48 -2.63 -13.25 -10.56
C ALA A 48 -2.44 -12.99 -9.05
N ASP A 49 -1.20 -13.06 -8.56
CA ASP A 49 -0.89 -12.85 -7.15
C ASP A 49 -1.02 -11.36 -6.78
N PHE A 50 -0.51 -10.46 -7.63
CA PHE A 50 -0.72 -9.02 -7.48
C PHE A 50 -2.20 -8.64 -7.49
N ILE A 51 -3.01 -9.17 -8.41
CA ILE A 51 -4.45 -8.88 -8.46
C ILE A 51 -5.15 -9.35 -7.17
N LYS A 52 -4.71 -10.45 -6.58
CA LYS A 52 -5.25 -10.97 -5.33
C LYS A 52 -4.99 -10.01 -4.17
N THR A 53 -3.76 -9.55 -3.99
CA THR A 53 -3.40 -8.60 -2.93
C THR A 53 -4.03 -7.23 -3.16
N TYR A 54 -4.07 -6.75 -4.41
CA TYR A 54 -4.73 -5.48 -4.74
C TYR A 54 -6.23 -5.48 -4.45
N ARG A 55 -6.94 -6.58 -4.73
CA ARG A 55 -8.36 -6.71 -4.36
C ARG A 55 -8.57 -6.68 -2.85
N LYS A 56 -7.69 -7.36 -2.09
CA LYS A 56 -7.74 -7.34 -0.62
C LYS A 56 -7.51 -5.94 -0.07
N PHE A 57 -6.49 -5.24 -0.57
CA PHE A 57 -6.27 -3.84 -0.26
C PHE A 57 -7.49 -2.96 -0.53
N GLN A 58 -8.18 -3.16 -1.66
CA GLN A 58 -9.41 -2.40 -1.98
C GLN A 58 -10.61 -2.76 -1.11
N GLU A 59 -10.69 -3.99 -0.61
CA GLU A 59 -11.72 -4.42 0.36
C GLU A 59 -11.48 -3.77 1.73
N VAL A 60 -10.23 -3.74 2.18
CA VAL A 60 -9.81 -3.15 3.46
C VAL A 60 -9.90 -1.62 3.45
N VAL A 61 -9.46 -0.99 2.35
CA VAL A 61 -9.44 0.47 2.19
C VAL A 61 -10.39 0.86 1.04
N PRO A 62 -11.72 0.88 1.22
CA PRO A 62 -12.67 1.10 0.13
C PRO A 62 -12.66 2.53 -0.44
N ALA A 63 -12.25 3.51 0.38
CA ALA A 63 -12.25 4.91 0.00
C ALA A 63 -11.08 5.23 -0.96
N LYS A 64 -11.40 5.65 -2.19
CA LYS A 64 -10.39 5.98 -3.22
C LYS A 64 -9.40 7.07 -2.81
N MET A 65 -9.86 8.05 -2.02
CA MET A 65 -8.98 9.11 -1.52
C MET A 65 -7.95 8.58 -0.52
N GLU A 66 -8.33 7.61 0.31
CA GLU A 66 -7.46 6.98 1.30
C GLU A 66 -6.47 6.04 0.63
N GLN A 67 -6.91 5.22 -0.34
CA GLN A 67 -6.02 4.42 -1.19
C GLN A 67 -4.91 5.30 -1.79
N LYS A 68 -5.29 6.44 -2.38
CA LYS A 68 -4.34 7.38 -2.97
C LYS A 68 -3.38 7.99 -1.95
N GLN A 69 -3.83 8.28 -0.73
CA GLN A 69 -2.95 8.80 0.33
C GLN A 69 -1.89 7.76 0.69
N LEU A 70 -2.28 6.51 0.91
CA LEU A 70 -1.36 5.41 1.20
C LEU A 70 -0.39 5.16 0.05
N GLU A 71 -0.88 5.10 -1.20
CA GLU A 71 -0.03 4.96 -2.39
C GLU A 71 0.98 6.11 -2.52
N THR A 72 0.57 7.35 -2.23
CA THR A 72 1.46 8.53 -2.28
C THR A 72 2.51 8.51 -1.18
N GLU A 73 2.12 8.14 0.05
CA GLU A 73 3.06 8.02 1.16
C GLU A 73 4.06 6.89 0.92
N PHE A 74 3.58 5.74 0.42
CA PHE A 74 4.42 4.63 0.01
C PHE A 74 5.44 5.09 -1.05
N ALA A 75 4.99 5.70 -2.14
CA ALA A 75 5.87 6.18 -3.19
C ALA A 75 6.91 7.21 -2.68
N HIS A 76 6.54 8.09 -1.76
CA HIS A 76 7.47 9.04 -1.15
C HIS A 76 8.54 8.34 -0.28
N ARG A 77 8.22 7.21 0.35
CA ARG A 77 9.14 6.46 1.23
C ARG A 77 9.99 5.44 0.48
N SER A 78 9.41 4.71 -0.47
CA SER A 78 10.08 3.61 -1.22
C SER A 78 10.67 4.07 -2.55
N GLY A 79 10.12 5.11 -3.16
CA GLY A 79 10.45 5.53 -4.52
C GLY A 79 9.66 4.78 -5.61
N TYR A 80 8.79 3.83 -5.25
CA TYR A 80 8.04 3.01 -6.21
C TYR A 80 6.64 3.55 -6.49
N ASP A 81 6.27 3.64 -7.77
CA ASP A 81 4.93 4.08 -8.18
C ASP A 81 3.95 2.90 -8.27
N SER A 82 3.07 2.80 -7.27
CA SER A 82 2.01 1.78 -7.24
C SER A 82 1.12 1.83 -8.48
N TYR A 83 0.88 3.02 -9.05
CA TYR A 83 0.02 3.19 -10.22
C TYR A 83 0.60 2.51 -11.46
N GLU A 84 1.92 2.48 -11.61
CA GLU A 84 2.58 1.83 -12.74
C GLU A 84 2.30 0.32 -12.74
N VAL A 85 2.43 -0.34 -11.59
CA VAL A 85 2.14 -1.77 -11.43
C VAL A 85 0.64 -2.05 -11.63
N ILE A 86 -0.25 -1.21 -11.08
CA ILE A 86 -1.70 -1.30 -11.30
C ILE A 86 -2.05 -1.14 -12.78
N LYS A 87 -1.33 -0.28 -13.52
CA LYS A 87 -1.55 -0.08 -14.95
C LYS A 87 -1.10 -1.31 -15.74
N LEU A 88 0.07 -1.87 -15.43
CA LEU A 88 0.56 -3.11 -16.04
C LEU A 88 -0.39 -4.29 -15.78
N SER A 89 -0.95 -4.39 -14.58
CA SER A 89 -1.86 -5.49 -14.22
C SER A 89 -3.17 -5.51 -15.03
N LYS A 90 -3.51 -4.42 -15.74
CA LYS A 90 -4.69 -4.38 -16.62
C LYS A 90 -4.47 -5.11 -17.93
N ASP A 91 -3.23 -5.38 -18.32
CA ASP A 91 -2.94 -6.22 -19.49
C ASP A 91 -3.08 -7.70 -19.12
N GLU A 92 -4.08 -8.37 -19.71
CA GLU A 92 -4.35 -9.79 -19.46
C GLU A 92 -3.33 -10.73 -20.14
N GLN A 93 -2.54 -10.23 -21.09
CA GLN A 93 -1.52 -11.02 -21.78
C GLN A 93 -0.25 -11.20 -20.93
N LEU A 94 -0.08 -10.37 -19.88
CA LEU A 94 1.06 -10.45 -18.98
C LEU A 94 0.85 -11.52 -17.91
N ALA A 95 1.71 -12.54 -17.92
CA ALA A 95 1.76 -13.54 -16.86
C ALA A 95 2.45 -13.00 -15.58
N ASN A 96 3.48 -12.17 -15.76
CA ASN A 96 4.23 -11.52 -14.68
C ASN A 96 4.29 -10.00 -14.93
N LEU A 97 4.30 -9.24 -13.84
CA LEU A 97 4.43 -7.79 -13.82
C LEU A 97 5.86 -7.46 -13.40
N THR A 98 6.57 -6.76 -14.27
CA THR A 98 7.91 -6.24 -14.02
C THR A 98 7.92 -4.80 -14.50
N VAL A 99 8.26 -3.88 -13.60
CA VAL A 99 8.57 -2.50 -13.98
C VAL A 99 10.01 -2.47 -14.44
N ARG A 100 10.24 -2.07 -15.69
CA ARG A 100 11.59 -1.89 -16.21
C ARG A 100 11.93 -0.41 -16.08
N GLU A 101 12.89 -0.08 -15.23
CA GLU A 101 13.59 1.21 -15.29
C GLU A 101 14.04 1.44 -16.74
N ALA A 102 13.70 2.60 -17.29
CA ALA A 102 14.05 3.01 -18.65
C ALA A 102 15.52 3.44 -18.78
#